data_AF-A0A925BHH9-F1
#
_entry.id   AF-A0A925BHH9-F1
#
_cell.length_a   1.000
_cell.length_b   1.000
_cell.length_c   1.000
_cell.angle_alpha   90.00
_cell.angle_beta   90.00
_cell.angle_gamma   90.00
#
_symmetry.space_group_name_H-M   'P 1'
#
loop_
_entity.id
_entity.type
_entity.pdbx_description
1 polymer ?
#
loop_
_entity_poly.entity_id
_entity_poly.type
_entity_poly.pdbx_seq_one_letter_code
_entity_poly.pdbx_strand_id
1 'polypeptide(L)'
;MTESDFVTVDEMAAMHNVASNTIYRILRADERRSEALRRIPGAVKQGSKYRGEWLIPRAAAESWQQDRRGRKKRTEARAGA
;
A
#
# COMPACT_ATOMS: atom_id res chain seq x y z
N MET A 1 14.15 19.20 11.87
CA MET A 1 13.06 18.33 11.39
C MET A 1 13.32 18.17 9.90
N THR A 2 13.97 17.07 9.52
CA THR A 2 14.45 16.80 8.16
C THR A 2 13.28 16.43 7.26
N GLU A 3 13.18 17.03 6.08
CA GLU A 3 12.13 16.92 5.05
C GLU A 3 11.93 15.50 4.44
N SER A 4 12.12 14.42 5.20
CA SER A 4 12.13 13.03 4.70
C SER A 4 11.17 12.09 5.45
N ASP A 5 10.07 12.61 5.98
CA ASP A 5 9.09 11.83 6.73
C ASP A 5 8.01 11.17 5.86
N PHE A 6 7.97 11.48 4.56
CA PHE A 6 7.00 10.92 3.62
C PHE A 6 7.68 10.23 2.45
N VAL A 7 7.05 9.17 1.96
CA VAL A 7 7.42 8.44 0.75
C VAL A 7 6.23 8.43 -0.21
N THR A 8 6.54 8.37 -1.50
CA THR A 8 5.57 8.21 -2.57
C THR A 8 5.09 6.76 -2.68
N VAL A 9 4.05 6.55 -3.51
CA VAL A 9 3.53 5.22 -3.79
C VAL A 9 4.59 4.32 -4.42
N ASP A 10 5.38 4.86 -5.36
CA ASP A 10 6.39 4.09 -6.07
C ASP A 10 7.56 3.72 -5.16
N GLU A 11 7.95 4.61 -4.25
CA GLU A 11 8.96 4.30 -3.22
C GLU A 11 8.48 3.20 -2.27
N MET A 12 7.27 3.32 -1.73
CA MET A 12 6.69 2.27 -0.88
C MET A 12 6.58 0.94 -1.63
N ALA A 13 6.19 0.98 -2.90
CA ALA A 13 6.08 -0.20 -3.75
C ALA A 13 7.45 -0.89 -3.94
N ALA A 14 8.50 -0.10 -4.17
CA ALA A 14 9.87 -0.59 -4.27
C ALA A 14 10.37 -1.19 -2.95
N MET A 15 10.11 -0.53 -1.81
CA MET A 15 10.50 -1.01 -0.47
C MET A 15 9.96 -2.41 -0.16
N HIS A 16 8.73 -2.69 -0.60
CA HIS A 16 8.05 -3.97 -0.33
C HIS A 16 8.07 -4.94 -1.51
N ASN A 17 8.74 -4.58 -2.61
CA ASN A 17 8.77 -5.34 -3.86
C ASN A 17 7.36 -5.74 -4.34
N VAL A 18 6.44 -4.79 -4.33
CA VAL A 18 5.06 -4.95 -4.81
C VAL A 18 4.79 -3.98 -5.96
N ALA A 19 3.74 -4.25 -6.75
CA ALA A 19 3.32 -3.30 -7.77
C ALA A 19 2.73 -2.02 -7.13
N SER A 20 3.06 -0.84 -7.66
CA SER A 20 2.48 0.45 -7.22
C SER A 20 0.96 0.45 -7.22
N ASN A 21 0.35 -0.24 -8.19
CA ASN A 21 -1.11 -0.40 -8.27
C ASN A 21 -1.72 -1.11 -7.04
N THR A 22 -0.97 -2.02 -6.40
CA THR A 22 -1.40 -2.65 -5.14
C THR A 22 -1.55 -1.61 -4.03
N ILE A 23 -0.57 -0.73 -3.89
CA ILE A 23 -0.59 0.35 -2.91
C ILE A 23 -1.70 1.35 -3.23
N TYR A 24 -1.86 1.76 -4.50
CA TYR A 24 -2.97 2.63 -4.92
C TYR A 24 -4.35 2.07 -4.56
N ARG A 25 -4.56 0.75 -4.75
CA ARG A 25 -5.83 0.10 -4.39
C ARG A 25 -6.11 0.15 -2.89
N ILE A 26 -5.08 0.00 -2.07
CA ILE A 26 -5.19 0.08 -0.61
C ILE A 26 -5.52 1.51 -0.19
N LEU A 27 -4.78 2.49 -0.69
CA LEU A 27 -5.00 3.91 -0.37
C LEU A 27 -6.41 4.39 -0.75
N ARG A 28 -6.90 4.00 -1.93
CA ARG A 28 -8.29 4.29 -2.34
C ARG A 28 -9.33 3.60 -1.46
N ALA A 29 -9.02 2.42 -0.93
CA ALA A 29 -9.92 1.73 0.01
C ALA A 29 -9.90 2.40 1.39
N ASP A 30 -8.73 2.88 1.84
CA ASP A 30 -8.52 3.57 3.11
C ASP A 30 -9.11 4.99 3.13
N GLU A 31 -9.18 5.66 1.98
CA GLU A 31 -9.81 6.99 1.82
C GLU A 31 -11.24 7.02 2.37
N ARG A 32 -11.98 5.92 2.19
CA ARG A 32 -13.37 5.78 2.65
C ARG A 32 -13.50 5.23 4.07
N ARG A 33 -12.39 4.89 4.73
CA ARG A 33 -12.36 4.30 6.06
C ARG A 33 -12.01 5.34 7.11
N SER A 34 -12.57 5.16 8.30
CA SER A 34 -12.14 5.86 9.50
C SER A 34 -10.66 5.57 9.78
N GLU A 35 -9.96 6.54 10.36
CA GLU A 35 -8.50 6.49 10.55
C GLU A 35 -8.03 5.23 11.29
N ALA A 36 -8.75 4.80 12.33
CA ALA A 36 -8.47 3.57 13.08
C ALA A 36 -8.57 2.26 12.27
N LEU A 37 -9.19 2.28 11.09
CA LEU A 37 -9.40 1.12 10.22
C LEU A 37 -8.58 1.18 8.92
N ARG A 38 -7.77 2.22 8.76
CA ARG A 38 -6.87 2.36 7.61
C ARG A 38 -5.71 1.38 7.74
N ARG A 39 -5.36 0.76 6.62
CA ARG A 39 -4.18 -0.11 6.52
C ARG A 39 -2.90 0.69 6.48
N ILE A 40 -2.95 1.91 5.94
CA ILE A 40 -1.84 2.85 5.88
C ILE A 40 -2.29 4.15 6.56
N PRO A 41 -2.14 4.27 7.88
CA PRO A 41 -2.55 5.46 8.63
C PRO A 41 -1.70 6.68 8.25
N GLY A 42 -2.32 7.86 8.28
CA GLY A 42 -1.66 9.13 7.94
C GLY A 42 -1.33 9.34 6.46
N ALA A 43 -1.68 8.40 5.56
CA ALA A 43 -1.53 8.63 4.13
C ALA A 43 -2.51 9.72 3.66
N VAL A 44 -1.98 10.71 2.95
CA VAL A 44 -2.74 11.85 2.44
C VAL A 44 -2.53 12.01 0.95
N LYS A 45 -3.58 12.44 0.26
CA LYS A 45 -3.51 12.78 -1.16
C LYS A 45 -3.31 14.28 -1.29
N GLN A 46 -2.18 14.70 -1.86
CA GLN A 46 -1.88 16.10 -2.13
C GLN A 46 -2.14 16.41 -3.61
N GLY A 47 -2.81 17.53 -3.89
CA GLY A 47 -3.11 17.98 -5.24
C GLY A 47 -4.54 17.70 -5.70
N SER A 48 -4.75 17.58 -7.02
CA SER A 48 -6.09 17.52 -7.60
C SER A 48 -6.79 16.19 -7.34
N LYS A 49 -8.13 16.19 -7.32
CA LYS A 49 -8.96 14.98 -7.18
C LYS A 49 -8.57 13.88 -8.18
N TYR A 50 -8.08 14.23 -9.37
CA TYR A 50 -7.77 13.29 -10.44
C TYR A 50 -6.26 13.06 -10.67
N ARG A 51 -5.40 14.01 -10.28
CA ARG A 51 -3.94 13.94 -10.49
C ARG A 51 -3.11 14.16 -9.23
N GLY A 52 -3.73 14.06 -8.06
CA GLY A 52 -3.03 14.19 -6.79
C GLY A 52 -2.08 13.03 -6.53
N GLU A 53 -0.92 13.36 -5.96
CA GLU A 53 0.09 12.44 -5.50
C GLU A 53 -0.26 11.96 -4.09
N TRP A 54 0.07 10.71 -3.77
CA TRP A 54 -0.12 10.19 -2.42
C TRP A 54 1.18 10.31 -1.65
N LEU A 55 1.11 10.99 -0.51
CA LEU A 55 2.17 11.10 0.45
C LEU A 55 1.86 10.12 1.59
N ILE A 56 2.78 9.18 1.80
CA ILE A 56 2.64 8.12 2.78
C ILE A 56 3.69 8.37 3.86
N PRO A 57 3.33 8.45 5.15
CA PRO A 57 4.33 8.57 6.22
C PRO A 57 5.31 7.40 6.14
N ARG A 58 6.61 7.67 6.13
CA ARG A 58 7.66 6.64 6.02
C ARG A 58 7.50 5.58 7.11
N ALA A 59 7.20 5.99 8.34
CA ALA A 59 6.94 5.06 9.44
C ALA A 59 5.78 4.09 9.13
N ALA A 60 4.68 4.59 8.54
CA ALA A 60 3.56 3.75 8.13
C ALA A 60 3.93 2.84 6.95
N ALA A 61 4.70 3.35 5.99
CA ALA A 61 5.21 2.56 4.87
C ALA A 61 6.13 1.43 5.34
N GLU A 62 7.07 1.69 6.26
CA GLU A 62 7.98 0.68 6.84
C GLU A 62 7.25 -0.37 7.67
N SER A 63 6.23 0.06 8.43
CA SER A 63 5.41 -0.83 9.27
C SER A 63 4.42 -1.66 8.47
N TRP A 64 4.13 -1.28 7.23
CA TRP A 64 3.14 -1.94 6.41
C TRP A 64 3.61 -3.34 6.03
N GLN A 65 2.68 -4.29 6.08
CA GLN A 65 2.92 -5.64 5.62
C GLN A 65 1.82 -6.04 4.66
N GLN A 66 2.21 -6.67 3.56
CA GLN A 66 1.24 -7.23 2.62
C GLN A 66 0.45 -8.35 3.32
N ASP A 67 -0.85 -8.16 3.43
CA ASP A 67 -1.74 -9.22 3.89
C ASP A 67 -1.73 -10.37 2.87
N ARG A 68 -1.08 -11.48 3.24
CA ARG A 68 -0.99 -12.69 2.42
C ARG A 68 -2.30 -13.49 2.39
N ARG A 69 -3.32 -13.11 3.17
CA ARG A 69 -4.61 -13.80 3.24
C ARG A 69 -5.44 -13.50 1.99
N GLY A 70 -5.19 -14.26 0.94
CA GLY A 70 -5.91 -14.17 -0.33
C GLY A 70 -5.28 -14.95 -1.46
N ARG A 71 -3.98 -15.25 -1.38
CA ARG A 71 -3.37 -16.21 -2.31
C ARG A 71 -3.79 -17.61 -1.85
N LYS A 72 -4.89 -18.13 -2.41
CA LYS A 72 -5.20 -19.56 -2.37
C LYS A 72 -3.91 -20.26 -2.81
N LYS A 73 -3.22 -20.96 -1.90
CA LYS A 73 -2.08 -21.81 -2.26
C LYS A 73 -2.61 -22.69 -3.38
N ARG A 74 -2.12 -22.48 -4.60
CA ARG A 74 -2.47 -23.33 -5.73
C ARG A 74 -1.71 -24.61 -5.46
N THR A 75 -2.29 -25.50 -4.65
CA THR A 75 -1.75 -26.82 -4.39
C THR A 75 -1.53 -27.47 -5.74
N GLU A 76 -0.30 -27.87 -6.01
CA GLU A 76 0.14 -28.59 -7.20
C GLU A 76 -0.66 -29.89 -7.34
N ALA A 77 -1.82 -29.81 -8.00
CA ALA A 77 -2.54 -30.97 -8.47
C ALA A 77 -2.18 -31.18 -9.94
N ARG A 78 -1.00 -31.75 -10.20
CA ARG A 78 -0.63 -32.41 -11.46
C ARG A 78 0.67 -33.21 -11.27
N ALA A 79 0.56 -34.36 -10.64
CA ALA A 79 1.47 -35.48 -10.84
C ALA A 79 0.69 -36.77 -10.53
N GLY A 80 0.46 -37.59 -11.56
CA GLY A 80 -0.30 -38.83 -11.46
C GLY A 80 -1.23 -39.01 -12.66
N ALA A 81 -0.64 -39.01 -13.86
CA ALA A 81 -1.22 -39.65 -15.04
C ALA A 81 -0.48 -40.98 -15.22
#